data_AF-A0A2E7SQC3-F1
#
_entry.id   AF-A0A2E7SQC3-F1
#
_cell.length_a   1.000
_cell.length_b   1.000
_cell.length_c   1.000
_cell.angle_alpha   90.00
_cell.angle_beta   90.00
_cell.angle_gamma   90.00
#
_symmetry.space_group_name_H-M   'P 1'
#
loop_
_entity.id
_entity.type
_entity.pdbx_description
1 polymer ?
#
loop_
_entity_poly.entity_id
_entity_poly.type
_entity_poly.pdbx_seq_one_letter_code
_entity_poly.pdbx_strand_id
1 'polypeptide(L)'
;MTGWLHFGGGMANISASHRPELPFPFPVLEAETDGGWQKVDVSVGAPVGKTKTIVVDLEGKLPANTTKLRLSTGFEIHWNRIALLEKSTLPKTTEQHAATTDLHWHGYGAFENLPSHLPLTPIHAETTDTPNWRITPSGWVTRYGAVDELIAAKDNQLAIIAAGDELTLDFDASALPTPPAGTVRHFFLFTSGWDKDADFHVAQGWTVDPLPWHGMNHQIYGREPRPKLDDAWIKKYNTRWIGPRTFRKLKTLTQSKNK
;
A
#
# COMPACT_ATOMS: atom_id res chain seq x y z
N MET A 1 8.72 -15.23 -0.77
CA MET A 1 7.61 -15.86 -0.04
C MET A 1 6.32 -15.16 -0.41
N THR A 2 5.25 -15.90 -0.67
CA THR A 2 3.93 -15.35 -1.06
C THR A 2 2.90 -15.85 -0.06
N GLY A 3 2.15 -14.93 0.53
CA GLY A 3 1.18 -15.22 1.57
C GLY A 3 0.28 -14.03 1.87
N TRP A 4 -0.52 -14.16 2.91
CA TRP A 4 -1.48 -13.15 3.38
C TRP A 4 -1.78 -13.37 4.86
N LEU A 5 -2.38 -12.37 5.50
CA LEU A 5 -2.89 -12.47 6.87
C LEU A 5 -4.14 -11.59 7.02
N HIS A 6 -5.08 -12.00 7.86
CA HIS A 6 -6.15 -11.10 8.29
C HIS A 6 -5.60 -10.12 9.31
N PHE A 7 -5.52 -8.84 8.93
CA PHE A 7 -4.87 -7.85 9.77
C PHE A 7 -5.68 -7.58 11.04
N GLY A 8 -5.04 -7.72 12.21
CA GLY A 8 -5.58 -7.18 13.45
C GLY A 8 -5.51 -5.66 13.41
N GLY A 9 -6.66 -5.00 13.55
CA GLY A 9 -6.73 -3.52 13.57
C GLY A 9 -5.87 -2.89 14.68
N GLY A 10 -5.77 -1.56 14.70
CA GLY A 10 -4.93 -0.83 15.67
C GLY A 10 -5.18 -1.24 17.12
N MET A 11 -6.45 -1.52 17.45
CA MET A 11 -6.88 -2.10 18.73
C MET A 11 -6.11 -3.35 19.14
N ALA A 12 -5.97 -4.33 18.24
CA ALA A 12 -5.33 -5.60 18.53
C ALA A 12 -3.82 -5.44 18.76
N ASN A 13 -3.18 -4.56 17.97
CA ASN A 13 -1.77 -4.27 18.10
C ASN A 13 -1.45 -3.54 19.41
N ILE A 14 -2.28 -2.57 19.81
CA ILE A 14 -2.13 -1.89 21.12
C ILE A 14 -2.36 -2.89 22.25
N SER A 15 -3.40 -3.73 22.18
CA SER A 15 -3.63 -4.77 23.18
C SER A 15 -2.42 -5.72 23.32
N ALA A 16 -1.84 -6.15 22.20
CA ALA A 16 -0.65 -6.99 22.20
C ALA A 16 0.57 -6.28 22.81
N SER A 17 0.72 -4.96 22.60
CA SER A 17 1.85 -4.18 23.14
C SER A 17 1.89 -4.12 24.67
N HIS A 18 0.75 -4.37 25.34
CA HIS A 18 0.67 -4.43 26.81
C HIS A 18 1.04 -5.80 27.40
N ARG A 19 1.39 -6.77 26.55
CA ARG A 19 1.69 -8.15 26.95
C ARG A 19 3.16 -8.48 26.66
N PRO A 20 4.07 -8.35 27.65
CA PRO A 20 5.49 -8.62 27.44
C PRO A 20 5.80 -10.08 27.07
N GLU A 21 4.90 -11.00 27.38
CA GLU A 21 4.98 -12.41 27.03
C GLU A 21 4.62 -12.71 25.57
N LEU A 22 3.97 -11.77 24.87
CA LEU A 22 3.71 -11.91 23.44
C LEU A 22 4.97 -11.51 22.66
N PRO A 23 5.55 -12.43 21.85
CA PRO A 23 6.70 -12.09 21.04
C PRO A 23 6.32 -10.99 20.04
N PHE A 24 7.29 -10.14 19.69
CA PHE A 24 7.09 -9.19 18.60
C PHE A 24 6.75 -10.00 17.33
N PRO A 25 5.60 -9.76 16.69
CA PRO A 25 4.89 -10.81 15.96
C PRO A 25 5.41 -11.08 14.54
N PHE A 26 6.44 -10.33 14.10
CA PHE A 26 6.97 -10.49 12.76
C PHE A 26 7.74 -11.81 12.62
N PRO A 27 7.69 -12.44 11.43
CA PRO A 27 8.41 -13.67 11.18
C PRO A 27 9.91 -13.55 11.47
N VAL A 28 10.46 -14.57 12.13
CA VAL A 28 11.88 -14.69 12.40
C VAL A 28 12.43 -15.83 11.54
N LEU A 29 13.47 -15.53 10.75
CA LEU A 29 14.19 -16.53 9.97
C LEU A 29 15.41 -17.03 10.77
N GLU A 30 15.55 -18.34 10.85
CA GLU A 30 16.66 -19.04 11.50
C GLU A 30 17.27 -20.06 10.54
N ALA A 31 18.56 -20.31 10.69
CA ALA A 31 19.32 -21.34 10.00
C ALA A 31 19.80 -22.40 11.00
N GLU A 32 19.77 -23.66 10.59
CA GLU A 32 20.35 -24.75 11.38
C GLU A 32 21.88 -24.75 11.28
N THR A 33 22.54 -24.87 12.42
CA THR A 33 24.00 -24.97 12.57
C THR A 33 24.34 -26.14 13.51
N ASP A 34 25.62 -26.49 13.64
CA ASP A 34 26.08 -27.50 14.60
C ASP A 34 25.74 -27.13 16.06
N GLY A 35 25.63 -25.83 16.35
CA GLY A 35 25.22 -25.29 17.65
C GLY A 35 23.71 -25.15 17.84
N GLY A 36 22.90 -25.61 16.88
CA GLY A 36 21.44 -25.47 16.86
C GLY A 36 20.95 -24.34 15.96
N TRP A 37 19.76 -23.83 16.25
CA TRP A 37 19.12 -22.80 15.43
C TRP A 37 19.68 -21.40 15.74
N GLN A 38 20.19 -20.74 14.71
CA GLN A 38 20.71 -19.38 14.79
C GLN A 38 19.86 -18.42 13.97
N LYS A 39 19.52 -17.27 14.54
CA LYS A 39 18.81 -16.19 13.83
C LYS A 39 19.65 -15.68 12.64
N VAL A 40 19.01 -15.56 11.49
CA VAL A 40 19.58 -14.92 10.29
C VAL A 40 19.35 -13.41 10.41
N ASP A 41 20.39 -12.61 10.15
CA ASP A 41 20.31 -11.14 10.23
C ASP A 41 19.56 -10.52 9.04
N VAL A 42 18.25 -10.76 9.01
CA VAL A 42 17.32 -10.26 8.01
C VAL A 42 16.02 -9.80 8.65
N SER A 43 15.41 -8.79 8.06
CA SER A 43 14.00 -8.47 8.30
C SER A 43 13.13 -9.21 7.31
N VAL A 44 12.34 -10.17 7.79
CA VAL A 44 11.42 -10.92 6.93
C VAL A 44 10.20 -10.08 6.55
N GLY A 45 9.64 -9.32 7.50
CA GLY A 45 8.37 -8.61 7.31
C GLY A 45 7.16 -9.56 7.27
N ALA A 46 5.95 -8.99 7.10
CA ALA A 46 4.69 -9.76 7.03
C ALA A 46 3.85 -9.31 5.82
N PRO A 47 3.07 -10.20 5.18
CA PRO A 47 2.25 -9.85 4.02
C PRO A 47 1.02 -9.05 4.47
N VAL A 48 1.14 -7.72 4.50
CA VAL A 48 0.08 -6.84 5.01
C VAL A 48 -1.16 -6.84 4.10
N GLY A 49 -2.30 -7.23 4.69
CA GLY A 49 -3.63 -7.17 4.09
C GLY A 49 -3.91 -8.32 3.12
N LYS A 50 -3.78 -8.05 1.82
CA LYS A 50 -4.09 -9.01 0.74
C LYS A 50 -2.89 -9.89 0.42
N THR A 51 -3.02 -10.81 -0.53
CA THR A 51 -1.88 -11.63 -0.99
C THR A 51 -0.73 -10.75 -1.48
N LYS A 52 0.43 -10.89 -0.83
CA LYS A 52 1.66 -10.19 -1.17
C LYS A 52 2.80 -11.19 -1.36
N THR A 53 3.74 -10.80 -2.21
CA THR A 53 5.04 -11.47 -2.33
C THR A 53 6.09 -10.61 -1.64
N ILE A 54 6.83 -11.22 -0.72
CA ILE A 54 7.95 -10.63 0.00
C ILE A 54 9.24 -11.32 -0.46
N VAL A 55 10.27 -10.52 -0.71
CA VAL A 55 11.62 -11.00 -1.04
C VAL A 55 12.52 -10.72 0.17
N VAL A 56 13.19 -11.76 0.65
CA VAL A 56 14.18 -11.66 1.72
C VAL A 56 15.53 -11.94 1.10
N ASP A 57 16.40 -10.94 1.12
CA ASP A 57 17.76 -11.09 0.61
C ASP A 57 18.62 -11.88 1.61
N LEU A 58 19.09 -13.05 1.18
CA LEU A 58 19.91 -13.99 1.96
C LEU A 58 21.39 -13.95 1.53
N GLU A 59 21.77 -13.13 0.54
CA GLU A 59 23.12 -13.07 0.00
C GLU A 59 24.13 -12.74 1.11
N GLY A 60 25.09 -13.64 1.34
CA GLY A 60 26.12 -13.49 2.37
C GLY A 60 25.63 -13.58 3.81
N LYS A 61 24.38 -13.97 4.07
CA LYS A 61 23.77 -13.96 5.42
C LYS A 61 23.56 -15.34 6.03
N LEU A 62 23.69 -16.41 5.25
CA LEU A 62 23.53 -17.77 5.73
C LEU A 62 24.86 -18.33 6.24
N PRO A 63 24.88 -19.05 7.38
CA PRO A 63 26.04 -19.82 7.79
C PRO A 63 26.51 -20.80 6.71
N ALA A 64 27.81 -21.12 6.71
CA ALA A 64 28.36 -22.12 5.79
C ALA A 64 27.64 -23.48 5.96
N ASN A 65 27.38 -24.16 4.84
CA ASN A 65 26.71 -25.47 4.81
C ASN A 65 25.28 -25.48 5.39
N THR A 66 24.60 -24.32 5.47
CA THR A 66 23.17 -24.27 5.86
C THR A 66 22.33 -25.13 4.92
N THR A 67 21.66 -26.14 5.46
CA THR A 67 20.74 -27.01 4.70
C THR A 67 19.28 -26.91 5.15
N LYS A 68 19.02 -26.36 6.34
CA LYS A 68 17.67 -26.17 6.87
C LYS A 68 17.48 -24.73 7.32
N LEU A 69 16.29 -24.23 7.02
CA LEU A 69 15.79 -22.94 7.47
C LEU A 69 14.51 -23.15 8.26
N ARG A 70 14.31 -22.34 9.30
CA ARG A 70 13.08 -22.27 10.07
C ARG A 70 12.52 -20.86 10.01
N LEU A 71 11.24 -20.76 9.68
CA LEU A 71 10.50 -19.51 9.74
C LEU A 71 9.47 -19.62 10.87
N SER A 72 9.68 -18.87 11.94
CA SER A 72 8.79 -18.83 13.10
C SER A 72 7.91 -17.59 13.01
N THR A 73 6.60 -17.71 13.24
CA THR A 73 5.64 -16.59 13.14
C THR A 73 4.81 -16.45 14.41
N GLY A 74 4.60 -15.22 14.88
CA GLY A 74 3.66 -14.95 15.97
C GLY A 74 2.23 -14.70 15.47
N PHE A 75 2.09 -14.07 14.30
CA PHE A 75 0.80 -13.89 13.63
C PHE A 75 0.32 -15.19 12.95
N GLU A 76 -1.01 -15.31 12.83
CA GLU A 76 -1.65 -16.24 11.90
C GLU A 76 -1.39 -15.76 10.46
N ILE A 77 -0.26 -16.20 9.90
CA ILE A 77 0.14 -15.91 8.52
C ILE A 77 -0.07 -17.16 7.69
N HIS A 78 -0.84 -17.01 6.61
CA HIS A 78 -1.07 -18.08 5.65
C HIS A 78 -0.06 -17.95 4.50
N TRP A 79 0.92 -18.85 4.49
CA TRP A 79 1.91 -18.93 3.40
C TRP A 79 1.40 -19.85 2.29
N ASN A 80 1.18 -19.27 1.11
CA ASN A 80 0.83 -20.03 -0.10
C ASN A 80 2.07 -20.63 -0.75
N ARG A 81 3.20 -19.93 -0.71
CA ARG A 81 4.47 -20.37 -1.31
C ARG A 81 5.68 -19.82 -0.58
N ILE A 82 6.60 -20.68 -0.22
CA ILE A 82 7.97 -20.34 0.18
C ILE A 82 8.91 -20.97 -0.83
N ALA A 83 9.84 -20.19 -1.37
CA ALA A 83 10.80 -20.65 -2.35
C ALA A 83 12.14 -19.94 -2.13
N LEU A 84 13.22 -20.68 -2.31
CA LEU A 84 14.57 -20.14 -2.44
C LEU A 84 14.82 -19.82 -3.92
N LEU A 85 15.47 -18.70 -4.16
CA LEU A 85 15.75 -18.17 -5.49
C LEU A 85 17.21 -17.76 -5.54
N GLU A 86 17.85 -17.99 -6.67
CA GLU A 86 19.15 -17.41 -6.96
C GLU A 86 18.97 -15.99 -7.51
N LYS A 87 19.85 -15.08 -7.10
CA LYS A 87 19.86 -13.72 -7.64
C LYS A 87 20.27 -13.80 -9.10
N SER A 88 19.42 -13.25 -9.96
CA SER A 88 19.69 -13.16 -11.40
C SER A 88 19.97 -11.71 -11.78
N THR A 89 20.63 -11.51 -12.91
CA THR A 89 20.79 -10.19 -13.50
C THR A 89 19.42 -9.62 -13.84
N LEU A 90 19.18 -8.35 -13.50
CA LEU A 90 17.95 -7.68 -13.89
C LEU A 90 17.82 -7.67 -15.43
N PRO A 91 16.63 -7.96 -15.97
CA PRO A 91 16.40 -7.81 -17.41
C PRO A 91 16.52 -6.34 -17.80
N LYS A 92 16.66 -6.06 -19.10
CA LYS A 92 16.57 -4.69 -19.61
C LYS A 92 15.22 -4.09 -19.23
N THR A 93 15.25 -3.03 -18.43
CA THR A 93 14.06 -2.28 -18.03
C THR A 93 13.89 -1.02 -18.87
N THR A 94 12.66 -0.52 -18.93
CA THR A 94 12.32 0.80 -19.50
C THR A 94 11.38 1.45 -18.51
N GLU A 95 11.80 2.59 -17.96
CA GLU A 95 10.94 3.38 -17.10
C GLU A 95 9.96 4.16 -17.97
N GLN A 96 8.69 4.11 -17.62
CA GLN A 96 7.60 4.78 -18.32
C GLN A 96 6.72 5.44 -17.26
N HIS A 97 6.45 6.73 -17.45
CA HIS A 97 5.50 7.47 -16.63
C HIS A 97 4.10 7.37 -17.24
N ALA A 98 3.07 7.53 -16.39
CA ALA A 98 1.70 7.68 -16.88
C ALA A 98 1.65 8.89 -17.82
N ALA A 99 1.04 8.71 -18.99
CA ALA A 99 0.86 9.76 -19.98
C ALA A 99 -0.31 10.66 -19.62
N THR A 100 -1.39 10.07 -19.12
CA THR A 100 -2.58 10.78 -18.64
C THR A 100 -3.12 10.13 -17.38
N THR A 101 -3.79 10.92 -16.58
CA THR A 101 -4.43 10.49 -15.34
C THR A 101 -5.83 11.05 -15.19
N ASP A 102 -6.65 10.33 -14.44
CA ASP A 102 -7.97 10.82 -14.05
C ASP A 102 -8.30 10.39 -12.62
N LEU A 103 -8.36 11.36 -11.71
CA LEU A 103 -8.87 11.15 -10.36
C LEU A 103 -10.39 11.34 -10.36
N HIS A 104 -11.15 10.33 -10.00
CA HIS A 104 -12.61 10.40 -9.99
C HIS A 104 -13.23 9.57 -8.88
N TRP A 105 -14.55 9.71 -8.71
CA TRP A 105 -15.31 8.83 -7.82
C TRP A 105 -15.53 7.48 -8.48
N HIS A 106 -15.03 6.41 -7.86
CA HIS A 106 -15.29 5.04 -8.26
C HIS A 106 -16.31 4.36 -7.34
N GLY A 107 -16.18 4.59 -6.03
CA GLY A 107 -17.01 3.98 -4.99
C GLY A 107 -16.22 2.95 -4.17
N TYR A 108 -16.93 2.27 -3.28
CA TYR A 108 -16.36 1.27 -2.38
C TYR A 108 -16.48 -0.12 -3.01
N GLY A 109 -15.35 -0.74 -3.33
CA GLY A 109 -15.31 -2.04 -3.99
C GLY A 109 -15.93 -3.16 -3.16
N ALA A 110 -16.70 -4.03 -3.81
CA ALA A 110 -17.18 -5.27 -3.24
C ALA A 110 -16.01 -6.26 -3.05
N PHE A 111 -16.24 -7.27 -2.22
CA PHE A 111 -15.35 -8.41 -2.09
C PHE A 111 -16.05 -9.66 -2.64
N GLU A 112 -15.27 -10.56 -3.23
CA GLU A 112 -15.75 -11.90 -3.56
C GLU A 112 -16.27 -12.59 -2.30
N ASN A 113 -17.39 -13.30 -2.43
CA ASN A 113 -17.95 -14.11 -1.35
C ASN A 113 -17.19 -15.44 -1.23
N LEU A 114 -15.98 -15.36 -0.64
CA LEU A 114 -15.09 -16.50 -0.41
C LEU A 114 -15.15 -16.99 1.05
N PRO A 115 -14.84 -18.26 1.31
CA PRO A 115 -14.63 -18.77 2.67
C PRO A 115 -13.64 -17.91 3.48
N SER A 116 -13.89 -17.78 4.79
CA SER A 116 -13.09 -16.91 5.68
C SER A 116 -11.61 -17.27 5.79
N HIS A 117 -11.24 -18.51 5.46
CA HIS A 117 -9.86 -19.00 5.42
C HIS A 117 -9.14 -18.67 4.11
N LEU A 118 -9.73 -17.86 3.23
CA LEU A 118 -9.12 -17.31 2.01
C LEU A 118 -8.89 -15.80 2.17
N PRO A 119 -7.93 -15.21 1.42
CA PRO A 119 -7.68 -13.78 1.46
C PRO A 119 -8.89 -12.98 0.96
N LEU A 120 -9.03 -11.74 1.45
CA LEU A 120 -10.00 -10.78 0.91
C LEU A 120 -9.66 -10.42 -0.55
N THR A 121 -10.55 -10.76 -1.49
CA THR A 121 -10.37 -10.49 -2.91
C THR A 121 -11.36 -9.40 -3.38
N PRO A 122 -10.89 -8.20 -3.73
CA PRO A 122 -11.77 -7.13 -4.22
C PRO A 122 -12.24 -7.40 -5.66
N ILE A 123 -13.49 -7.05 -5.96
CA ILE A 123 -14.03 -7.05 -7.32
C ILE A 123 -14.04 -5.61 -7.82
N HIS A 124 -13.11 -5.26 -8.71
CA HIS A 124 -12.95 -3.88 -9.18
C HIS A 124 -14.22 -3.32 -9.83
N ALA A 125 -14.87 -4.09 -10.69
CA ALA A 125 -16.06 -3.66 -11.43
C ALA A 125 -17.34 -3.51 -10.59
N GLU A 126 -17.34 -3.98 -9.34
CA GLU A 126 -18.52 -3.96 -8.47
C GLU A 126 -18.30 -3.00 -7.30
N THR A 127 -18.97 -1.85 -7.35
CA THR A 127 -18.84 -0.80 -6.35
C THR A 127 -20.18 -0.46 -5.70
N THR A 128 -20.13 -0.06 -4.43
CA THR A 128 -21.23 0.59 -3.72
C THR A 128 -20.88 2.03 -3.38
N ASP A 129 -21.86 2.91 -3.37
CA ASP A 129 -21.73 4.28 -2.90
C ASP A 129 -21.82 4.40 -1.37
N THR A 130 -21.93 3.28 -0.66
CA THR A 130 -22.09 3.23 0.80
C THR A 130 -20.94 2.46 1.45
N PRO A 131 -20.10 3.11 2.27
CA PRO A 131 -18.98 2.46 2.94
C PRO A 131 -19.46 1.61 4.13
N ASN A 132 -18.68 0.61 4.51
CA ASN A 132 -18.90 -0.20 5.70
C ASN A 132 -18.20 0.35 6.97
N TRP A 133 -17.51 1.49 6.87
CA TRP A 133 -16.93 2.22 8.00
C TRP A 133 -17.54 3.63 8.12
N ARG A 134 -17.42 4.23 9.32
CA ARG A 134 -18.11 5.49 9.67
C ARG A 134 -17.24 6.74 9.56
N ILE A 135 -15.94 6.61 9.74
CA ILE A 135 -14.99 7.73 9.85
C ILE A 135 -13.93 7.66 8.77
N THR A 136 -13.47 8.82 8.31
CA THR A 136 -12.39 8.94 7.31
C THR A 136 -11.59 10.20 7.65
N PRO A 137 -10.31 10.29 7.27
CA PRO A 137 -9.52 11.49 7.52
C PRO A 137 -10.19 12.71 6.88
N SER A 138 -10.50 13.72 7.70
CA SER A 138 -11.14 14.96 7.25
C SER A 138 -10.14 16.03 6.83
N GLY A 139 -10.44 16.76 5.76
CA GLY A 139 -9.55 17.80 5.25
C GLY A 139 -9.73 18.09 3.77
N TRP A 140 -8.87 18.97 3.26
CA TRP A 140 -8.79 19.29 1.84
C TRP A 140 -8.01 18.21 1.10
N VAL A 141 -8.61 17.68 0.04
CA VAL A 141 -8.05 16.63 -0.81
C VAL A 141 -8.08 17.07 -2.27
N THR A 142 -7.38 16.32 -3.11
CA THR A 142 -7.23 16.64 -4.52
C THR A 142 -8.59 16.62 -5.24
N ARG A 143 -8.79 17.62 -6.10
CA ARG A 143 -9.94 17.74 -7.00
C ARG A 143 -9.97 16.60 -8.01
N TYR A 144 -11.16 16.27 -8.52
CA TYR A 144 -11.28 15.31 -9.62
C TYR A 144 -10.74 15.85 -10.95
N GLY A 145 -10.46 14.93 -11.86
CA GLY A 145 -9.89 15.16 -13.18
C GLY A 145 -8.38 14.89 -13.24
N ALA A 146 -7.75 15.46 -14.26
CA ALA A 146 -6.33 15.27 -14.51
C ALA A 146 -5.45 15.82 -13.38
N VAL A 147 -4.51 14.97 -12.96
CA VAL A 147 -3.54 15.25 -11.91
C VAL A 147 -2.10 15.03 -12.36
N ASP A 148 -1.84 14.92 -13.67
CA ASP A 148 -0.56 14.51 -14.30
C ASP A 148 0.69 15.11 -13.64
N GLU A 149 0.67 16.41 -13.34
CA GLU A 149 1.77 17.11 -12.67
C GLU A 149 2.12 16.52 -11.29
N LEU A 150 1.14 16.05 -10.51
CA LEU A 150 1.33 15.50 -9.16
C LEU A 150 1.92 14.09 -9.15
N ILE A 151 1.80 13.34 -10.24
CA ILE A 151 2.33 11.96 -10.35
C ILE A 151 3.54 11.84 -11.28
N ALA A 152 3.93 12.93 -11.93
CA ALA A 152 5.08 12.95 -12.84
C ALA A 152 6.40 12.63 -12.14
N ALA A 153 6.55 12.97 -10.86
CA ALA A 153 7.79 12.82 -10.11
C ALA A 153 7.57 12.50 -8.62
N LYS A 154 8.63 12.01 -7.95
CA LYS A 154 8.67 11.78 -6.50
C LYS A 154 9.23 13.00 -5.76
N ASP A 155 8.55 14.14 -5.88
CA ASP A 155 9.05 15.46 -5.46
C ASP A 155 8.30 16.05 -4.25
N ASN A 156 7.58 15.22 -3.50
CA ASN A 156 6.73 15.59 -2.36
C ASN A 156 5.46 16.39 -2.71
N GLN A 157 5.14 16.50 -3.99
CA GLN A 157 3.77 16.81 -4.42
C GLN A 157 2.93 15.52 -4.38
N LEU A 158 1.67 15.62 -3.95
CA LEU A 158 0.84 14.45 -3.68
C LEU A 158 -0.54 14.58 -4.35
N ALA A 159 -0.95 13.55 -5.09
CA ALA A 159 -2.37 13.32 -5.33
C ALA A 159 -2.98 12.70 -4.05
N ILE A 160 -3.84 13.46 -3.37
CA ILE A 160 -4.53 13.00 -2.17
C ILE A 160 -5.84 12.31 -2.61
N ILE A 161 -5.77 10.98 -2.67
CA ILE A 161 -6.87 10.10 -3.05
C ILE A 161 -7.69 9.79 -1.79
N ALA A 162 -8.94 10.25 -1.75
CA ALA A 162 -9.83 10.04 -0.61
C ALA A 162 -10.59 8.72 -0.70
N ALA A 163 -11.23 8.34 0.41
CA ALA A 163 -12.02 7.11 0.48
C ALA A 163 -13.17 7.08 -0.55
N GLY A 164 -13.12 6.12 -1.48
CA GLY A 164 -14.09 5.96 -2.57
C GLY A 164 -13.63 6.56 -3.91
N ASP A 165 -12.49 7.26 -3.92
CA ASP A 165 -11.89 7.72 -5.17
C ASP A 165 -11.08 6.62 -5.85
N GLU A 166 -10.87 6.78 -7.14
CA GLU A 166 -9.91 6.04 -7.95
C GLU A 166 -9.05 7.02 -8.75
N LEU A 167 -7.77 6.68 -8.90
CA LEU A 167 -6.86 7.34 -9.84
C LEU A 167 -6.54 6.36 -10.98
N THR A 168 -7.10 6.59 -12.16
CA THR A 168 -6.74 5.84 -13.37
C THR A 168 -5.43 6.38 -13.93
N LEU A 169 -4.55 5.47 -14.37
CA LEU A 169 -3.26 5.77 -14.99
C LEU A 169 -3.22 5.14 -16.38
N ASP A 170 -3.08 5.95 -17.41
CA ASP A 170 -2.88 5.48 -18.78
C ASP A 170 -1.42 5.61 -19.18
N PHE A 171 -0.88 4.58 -19.83
CA PHE A 171 0.50 4.55 -20.30
C PHE A 171 0.52 4.48 -21.82
N ASP A 172 1.27 5.37 -22.46
CA ASP A 172 1.43 5.35 -23.91
C ASP A 172 2.29 4.16 -24.35
N ALA A 173 1.63 3.11 -24.83
CA ALA A 173 2.29 1.91 -25.31
C ALA A 173 3.15 2.15 -26.56
N SER A 174 2.90 3.23 -27.33
CA SER A 174 3.67 3.56 -28.52
C SER A 174 5.09 4.07 -28.19
N ALA A 175 5.30 4.57 -26.97
CA ALA A 175 6.60 4.98 -26.47
C ALA A 175 7.49 3.79 -26.05
N LEU A 176 6.93 2.58 -25.96
CA LEU A 176 7.68 1.40 -25.53
C LEU A 176 8.52 0.82 -26.67
N PRO A 177 9.76 0.37 -26.42
CA PRO A 177 10.58 -0.27 -27.44
C PRO A 177 9.92 -1.57 -27.94
N THR A 178 10.29 -2.07 -29.12
CA THR A 178 9.86 -3.43 -29.54
C THR A 178 10.56 -4.49 -28.67
N PRO A 179 9.84 -5.50 -28.15
CA PRO A 179 10.49 -6.59 -27.41
C PRO A 179 11.39 -7.41 -28.35
N PRO A 180 12.60 -7.83 -27.91
CA PRO A 180 13.42 -8.74 -28.69
C PRO A 180 12.69 -10.02 -29.07
N ALA A 181 13.05 -10.62 -30.21
CA ALA A 181 12.44 -11.87 -30.67
C ALA A 181 12.56 -12.98 -29.60
N GLY A 182 11.47 -13.72 -29.38
CA GLY A 182 11.42 -14.79 -28.38
C GLY A 182 11.32 -14.32 -26.92
N THR A 183 11.13 -13.02 -26.66
CA THR A 183 10.97 -12.50 -25.29
C THR A 183 9.52 -12.11 -24.99
N VAL A 184 9.15 -12.17 -23.70
CA VAL A 184 7.85 -11.72 -23.19
C VAL A 184 8.05 -10.42 -22.41
N ARG A 185 7.21 -9.42 -22.68
CA ARG A 185 7.18 -8.17 -21.92
C ARG A 185 6.40 -8.36 -20.63
N HIS A 186 7.01 -7.99 -19.52
CA HIS A 186 6.37 -7.89 -18.22
C HIS A 186 6.25 -6.43 -17.80
N PHE A 187 5.21 -6.12 -17.03
CA PHE A 187 4.99 -4.79 -16.46
C PHE A 187 5.09 -4.85 -14.94
N PHE A 188 5.70 -3.83 -14.35
CA PHE A 188 5.79 -3.66 -12.91
C PHE A 188 5.37 -2.22 -12.57
N LEU A 189 4.27 -2.08 -11.84
CA LEU A 189 3.82 -0.78 -11.36
C LEU A 189 4.59 -0.43 -10.08
N PHE A 190 5.40 0.62 -10.16
CA PHE A 190 6.06 1.21 -9.00
C PHE A 190 5.28 2.46 -8.55
N THR A 191 4.80 2.47 -7.31
CA THR A 191 4.17 3.65 -6.69
C THR A 191 5.00 4.12 -5.50
N SER A 192 4.96 5.42 -5.25
CA SER A 192 5.56 6.06 -4.08
C SER A 192 4.49 6.90 -3.41
N GLY A 193 4.19 6.61 -2.16
CA GLY A 193 3.11 7.26 -1.44
C GLY A 193 2.98 6.77 -0.01
N TRP A 194 1.96 7.30 0.66
CA TRP A 194 1.61 6.99 2.04
C TRP A 194 0.15 6.58 2.09
N ASP A 195 -0.14 5.69 3.02
CA ASP A 195 -1.51 5.33 3.39
C ASP A 195 -1.82 5.92 4.77
N LYS A 196 -3.03 6.45 4.94
CA LYS A 196 -3.49 7.00 6.21
C LYS A 196 -4.79 6.32 6.63
N ASP A 197 -4.68 5.48 7.64
CA ASP A 197 -5.81 4.78 8.25
C ASP A 197 -6.58 5.71 9.21
N ALA A 198 -7.82 5.35 9.50
CA ALA A 198 -8.74 6.07 10.38
C ALA A 198 -9.13 5.27 11.63
N ASP A 199 -8.34 4.26 12.04
CA ASP A 199 -8.53 3.57 13.32
C ASP A 199 -8.31 4.53 14.51
N PHE A 200 -9.02 4.29 15.62
CA PHE A 200 -8.95 5.13 16.82
C PHE A 200 -7.55 5.26 17.44
N HIS A 201 -6.66 4.29 17.19
CA HIS A 201 -5.28 4.30 17.67
C HIS A 201 -4.28 4.85 16.65
N VAL A 202 -4.73 5.29 15.48
CA VAL A 202 -3.88 5.95 14.50
C VAL A 202 -3.70 7.41 14.89
N ALA A 203 -2.45 7.82 15.07
CA ALA A 203 -2.10 9.20 15.36
C ALA A 203 -2.65 10.11 14.25
N GLN A 204 -3.55 11.03 14.63
CA GLN A 204 -4.21 11.97 13.71
C GLN A 204 -4.98 11.28 12.57
N GLY A 205 -5.48 10.05 12.76
CA GLY A 205 -6.28 9.31 11.77
C GLY A 205 -7.64 9.95 11.41
N TRP A 206 -8.02 11.03 12.11
CA TRP A 206 -9.26 11.78 11.87
C TRP A 206 -9.09 12.99 10.94
N THR A 207 -7.86 13.33 10.54
CA THR A 207 -7.58 14.47 9.66
C THR A 207 -6.60 14.11 8.55
N VAL A 208 -6.71 14.73 7.38
CA VAL A 208 -5.77 14.56 6.26
C VAL A 208 -4.38 15.03 6.67
N ASP A 209 -4.29 16.21 7.27
CA ASP A 209 -3.04 16.78 7.75
C ASP A 209 -2.46 16.03 8.94
N PRO A 210 -1.15 16.12 9.18
CA PRO A 210 -0.14 16.79 8.36
C PRO A 210 0.24 15.95 7.12
N LEU A 211 0.48 16.62 5.99
CA LEU A 211 0.93 15.93 4.78
C LEU A 211 2.34 15.35 4.95
N PRO A 212 2.55 14.08 4.55
CA PRO A 212 3.86 13.46 4.64
C PRO A 212 4.85 14.05 3.61
N TRP A 213 6.13 13.76 3.81
CA TRP A 213 7.20 14.01 2.83
C TRP A 213 8.28 12.94 2.96
N HIS A 214 9.07 12.76 1.90
CA HIS A 214 10.21 11.88 1.90
C HIS A 214 11.25 12.35 2.93
N GLY A 215 11.68 11.46 3.82
CA GLY A 215 12.60 11.76 4.92
C GLY A 215 11.92 12.13 6.24
N MET A 216 10.59 12.27 6.28
CA MET A 216 9.84 12.45 7.52
C MET A 216 10.05 11.27 8.48
N ASN A 217 10.24 11.55 9.77
CA ASN A 217 10.33 10.53 10.79
C ASN A 217 8.93 10.06 11.23
N HIS A 218 8.54 8.88 10.77
CA HIS A 218 7.23 8.29 11.06
C HIS A 218 6.98 8.07 12.57
N GLN A 219 8.01 7.94 13.40
CA GLN A 219 7.85 7.75 14.86
C GLN A 219 7.42 9.03 15.60
N ILE A 220 7.58 10.20 14.97
CA ILE A 220 7.21 11.51 15.53
C ILE A 220 6.27 12.27 14.59
N TYR A 221 5.47 11.54 13.81
CA TYR A 221 4.50 12.09 12.87
C TYR A 221 3.62 13.17 13.53
N GLY A 222 3.54 14.33 12.87
CA GLY A 222 2.82 15.51 13.35
C GLY A 222 3.46 16.30 14.50
N ARG A 223 4.64 15.88 14.97
CA ARG A 223 5.48 16.66 15.88
C ARG A 223 6.70 17.25 15.19
N GLU A 224 7.16 16.61 14.13
CA GLU A 224 8.24 17.12 13.28
C GLU A 224 7.76 18.31 12.43
N PRO A 225 8.47 19.45 12.42
CA PRO A 225 8.16 20.55 11.51
C PRO A 225 8.34 20.13 10.05
N ARG A 226 7.33 20.40 9.21
CA ARG A 226 7.45 20.19 7.76
C ARG A 226 8.54 21.12 7.20
N PRO A 227 9.50 20.60 6.38
CA PRO A 227 10.51 21.43 5.75
C PRO A 227 9.87 22.42 4.77
N LYS A 228 10.61 23.47 4.40
CA LYS A 228 10.15 24.43 3.39
C LYS A 228 10.18 23.77 2.01
N LEU A 229 9.03 23.28 1.56
CA LEU A 229 8.79 22.71 0.24
C LEU A 229 7.98 23.69 -0.62
N ASP A 230 7.95 23.47 -1.93
CA ASP A 230 7.00 24.16 -2.80
C ASP A 230 5.61 23.57 -2.59
N ASP A 231 4.77 24.26 -1.84
CA ASP A 231 3.40 23.86 -1.52
C ASP A 231 2.36 24.61 -2.39
N ALA A 232 2.77 25.26 -3.49
CA ALA A 232 1.84 25.93 -4.40
C ALA A 232 0.79 24.97 -5.00
N TRP A 233 1.18 23.71 -5.19
CA TRP A 233 0.31 22.64 -5.67
C TRP A 233 -0.87 22.38 -4.72
N ILE A 234 -0.71 22.55 -3.40
CA ILE A 234 -1.79 22.32 -2.42
C ILE A 234 -2.97 23.24 -2.75
N LYS A 235 -2.70 24.53 -2.96
CA LYS A 235 -3.76 25.50 -3.32
C LYS A 235 -4.33 25.23 -4.71
N LYS A 236 -3.51 24.78 -5.66
CA LYS A 236 -3.93 24.49 -7.04
C LYS A 236 -4.82 23.24 -7.12
N TYR A 237 -4.52 22.20 -6.34
CA TYR A 237 -5.12 20.87 -6.48
C TYR A 237 -6.05 20.47 -5.35
N ASN A 238 -5.79 20.84 -4.10
CA ASN A 238 -6.56 20.37 -2.95
C ASN A 238 -7.78 21.25 -2.68
N THR A 239 -8.75 21.21 -3.59
CA THR A 239 -9.94 22.08 -3.56
C THR A 239 -11.24 21.33 -3.26
N ARG A 240 -11.17 20.05 -2.89
CA ARG A 240 -12.33 19.26 -2.48
C ARG A 240 -12.26 19.02 -0.97
N TRP A 241 -13.34 19.31 -0.24
CA TRP A 241 -13.40 19.09 1.20
C TRP A 241 -14.00 17.73 1.55
N ILE A 242 -13.31 16.98 2.41
CA ILE A 242 -13.80 15.74 3.02
C ILE A 242 -14.14 15.97 4.48
N GLY A 243 -15.39 15.68 4.87
CA GLY A 243 -15.85 15.75 6.25
C GLY A 243 -15.40 14.55 7.10
N PRO A 244 -15.58 14.62 8.43
CA PRO A 244 -15.12 13.58 9.37
C PRO A 244 -15.92 12.27 9.32
N ARG A 245 -17.01 12.25 8.54
CA ARG A 245 -17.83 11.06 8.30
C ARG A 245 -17.69 10.66 6.85
N THR A 246 -17.73 9.37 6.61
CA THR A 246 -17.67 8.82 5.26
C THR A 246 -18.81 9.34 4.39
N PHE A 247 -18.48 9.71 3.15
CA PHE A 247 -19.48 10.17 2.20
C PHE A 247 -20.26 9.02 1.65
N ARG A 248 -21.58 9.22 1.58
CA ARG A 248 -22.45 8.43 0.74
C ARG A 248 -22.76 9.26 -0.48
N LYS A 249 -22.48 8.76 -1.68
CA LYS A 249 -22.97 9.41 -2.89
C LYS A 249 -24.47 9.15 -2.97
N LEU A 250 -25.26 10.21 -2.81
CA LEU A 250 -26.69 10.16 -3.08
C LEU A 250 -26.87 10.30 -4.59
N LYS A 251 -27.79 9.51 -5.18
CA LYS A 251 -28.04 9.40 -6.63
C LYS A 251 -27.77 10.73 -7.37
N THR A 252 -27.07 10.64 -8.50
CA THR A 252 -26.82 11.73 -9.43
C THR A 252 -28.08 12.59 -9.55
N LEU A 253 -28.00 13.87 -9.16
CA LEU A 253 -29.00 14.84 -9.54
C LEU A 253 -28.89 14.99 -11.06
N THR A 254 -29.51 14.09 -11.81
CA THR A 254 -29.70 14.27 -13.24
C THR A 254 -30.65 15.46 -13.34
N GLN A 255 -30.11 16.67 -13.46
CA GLN A 255 -30.89 17.78 -13.99
C GLN A 255 -31.19 17.41 -15.44
N SER A 256 -32.33 16.76 -15.68
CA SER A 256 -32.89 16.77 -17.03
C SER A 256 -33.22 18.22 -17.34
N LYS A 257 -32.37 18.88 -18.12
CA LYS A 257 -32.80 20.04 -18.89
C LYS A 257 -33.83 19.52 -19.89
N ASN A 258 -35.10 19.51 -19.49
CA ASN A 258 -36.16 19.44 -20.47
C ASN A 258 -36.19 20.79 -21.19
N LYS A 259 -36.16 20.69 -22.53
CA LYS A 259 -36.26 21.78 -23.49
C LYS A 259 -37.53 22.59 -23.29
#